data_AF-W4PL26-F1
#
_entry.id   AF-W4PL26-F1
#
_cell.length_a   1.000
_cell.length_b   1.000
_cell.length_c   1.000
_cell.angle_alpha   90.00
_cell.angle_beta   90.00
_cell.angle_gamma   90.00
#
_symmetry.space_group_name_H-M   'P 1'
#
loop_
_entity.id
_entity.type
_entity.pdbx_description
1 polymer ?
#
loop_
_entity_poly.entity_id
_entity_poly.type
_entity_poly.pdbx_seq_one_letter_code
_entity_poly.pdbx_strand_id
1 'polypeptide(L)'
;MKFQGTELYLPQGEYTVVCWANASAENSKLGGFQTGKTIADLFVEHPQAQTSQEIPTLDRLLFATASLSVNERNAGMETEVKFSTKTIRMSVLLKGISLQPKIRMDGLASALHPVKDNDTGEWKVLPVEQGKTYVPSVEYDGTKKEAVAVIDVPRFGADTPALIELKDNAGNHIVPPISIADLIRKYNIQIGDENEIVIPIEITFTNGHAKITIKDWENQNVKPGGV
;
A
#
# COMPACT_ATOMS: atom_id res chain seq x y z
N MET A 1 13.24 -2.25 31.69
CA MET A 1 12.83 -2.36 30.27
C MET A 1 11.32 -2.59 30.24
N LYS A 2 10.59 -1.92 29.35
CA LYS A 2 9.13 -2.08 29.21
C LYS A 2 8.91 -3.08 28.08
N PHE A 3 8.24 -4.20 28.36
CA PHE A 3 7.88 -5.20 27.35
C PHE A 3 7.11 -4.52 26.20
N GLN A 4 7.54 -4.76 24.97
CA GLN A 4 6.88 -4.29 23.75
C GLN A 4 6.34 -5.51 23.00
N GLY A 5 5.17 -5.97 23.41
CA GLY A 5 4.51 -7.13 22.80
C GLY A 5 3.10 -7.33 23.33
N THR A 6 2.49 -8.42 22.89
CA THR A 6 1.18 -8.90 23.37
C THR A 6 1.37 -10.24 24.05
N GLU A 7 0.80 -10.38 25.24
CA GLU A 7 0.71 -11.66 25.93
C GLU A 7 -0.52 -12.43 25.42
N LEU A 8 -0.33 -13.71 25.12
CA LEU A 8 -1.39 -14.62 24.68
C LEU A 8 -1.53 -15.77 25.67
N TYR A 9 -2.76 -16.03 26.09
CA TYR A 9 -3.09 -17.19 26.93
C TYR A 9 -3.72 -18.27 26.07
N LEU A 10 -2.92 -19.25 25.68
CA LEU A 10 -3.31 -20.33 24.80
C LEU A 10 -3.17 -21.69 25.51
N PRO A 11 -4.06 -22.65 25.24
CA PRO A 11 -3.84 -24.05 25.62
C PRO A 11 -2.55 -24.62 25.01
N GLN A 12 -2.12 -25.78 25.51
CA GLN A 12 -1.01 -26.51 24.88
C GLN A 12 -1.38 -26.90 23.44
N GLY A 13 -0.47 -26.64 22.50
CA GLY A 13 -0.69 -26.91 21.09
C GLY A 13 0.28 -26.20 20.17
N GLU A 14 0.14 -26.48 18.87
CA GLU A 14 0.86 -25.81 17.79
C GLU A 14 -0.06 -24.79 17.12
N TYR A 15 0.40 -23.55 17.01
CA TYR A 15 -0.36 -22.43 16.50
C TYR A 15 0.40 -21.72 15.39
N THR A 16 -0.35 -21.10 14.48
CA THR A 16 0.17 -20.07 13.59
C THR A 16 -0.52 -18.76 13.93
N VAL A 17 0.27 -17.79 14.35
CA VAL A 17 -0.18 -16.41 14.57
C VAL A 17 -0.15 -15.69 13.23
N VAL A 18 -1.24 -14.99 12.91
CA VAL A 18 -1.36 -14.15 11.70
C VAL A 18 -1.70 -12.74 12.14
N CYS A 19 -0.91 -11.77 11.67
CA CYS A 19 -1.04 -10.38 12.07
C CYS A 19 -1.20 -9.47 10.85
N TRP A 20 -2.23 -8.64 10.89
CA TRP A 20 -2.34 -7.43 10.07
C TRP A 20 -2.14 -6.22 10.97
N ALA A 21 -1.26 -5.29 10.60
CA ALA A 21 -1.09 -4.03 11.32
C ALA A 21 -1.49 -2.83 10.47
N ASN A 22 -1.80 -1.73 11.16
CA ASN A 22 -2.31 -0.45 10.62
C ASN A 22 -3.67 -0.53 9.91
N ALA A 23 -4.38 -1.66 10.00
CA ALA A 23 -5.71 -1.77 9.44
C ALA A 23 -6.70 -0.90 10.24
N SER A 24 -7.23 0.14 9.60
CA SER A 24 -8.29 0.99 10.13
C SER A 24 -9.64 0.58 9.54
N ALA A 25 -10.72 0.76 10.28
CA ALA A 25 -12.07 0.44 9.78
C ALA A 25 -12.52 1.35 8.63
N GLU A 26 -11.83 2.48 8.42
CA GLU A 26 -12.11 3.43 7.35
C GLU A 26 -11.61 2.90 6.00
N ASN A 27 -10.36 2.43 5.94
CA ASN A 27 -9.72 2.04 4.67
C ASN A 27 -9.48 0.53 4.54
N SER A 28 -9.73 -0.25 5.59
CA SER A 28 -9.49 -1.70 5.59
C SER A 28 -10.63 -2.49 6.24
N LYS A 29 -11.08 -3.51 5.50
CA LYS A 29 -12.00 -4.54 5.96
C LYS A 29 -11.25 -5.88 5.95
N LEU A 30 -11.03 -6.43 7.14
CA LEU A 30 -10.47 -7.77 7.31
C LEU A 30 -11.59 -8.80 7.29
N GLY A 31 -11.39 -9.92 6.59
CA GLY A 31 -12.38 -11.00 6.50
C GLY A 31 -11.76 -12.39 6.44
N GLY A 32 -12.63 -13.41 6.40
CA GLY A 32 -12.23 -14.83 6.42
C GLY A 32 -12.20 -15.49 7.80
N PHE A 33 -12.61 -14.78 8.86
CA PHE A 33 -12.59 -15.25 10.25
C PHE A 33 -13.81 -16.11 10.64
N GLN A 34 -14.06 -17.22 9.93
CA GLN A 34 -15.16 -18.14 10.25
C GLN A 34 -14.63 -19.51 10.65
N THR A 35 -15.38 -20.23 11.50
CA THR A 35 -15.03 -21.61 11.87
C THR A 35 -14.93 -22.49 10.61
N GLY A 36 -13.86 -23.29 10.53
CA GLY A 36 -13.57 -24.14 9.37
C GLY A 36 -12.83 -23.43 8.23
N LYS A 37 -12.54 -22.13 8.36
CA LYS A 37 -11.68 -21.39 7.43
C LYS A 37 -10.21 -21.52 7.79
N THR A 38 -9.37 -21.35 6.78
CA THR A 38 -7.91 -21.41 6.88
C THR A 38 -7.31 -20.03 6.66
N ILE A 39 -5.99 -19.89 6.86
CA ILE A 39 -5.26 -18.63 6.58
C ILE A 39 -5.43 -18.21 5.10
N ALA A 40 -5.60 -19.16 4.19
CA ALA A 40 -5.82 -18.90 2.77
C ALA A 40 -7.21 -18.32 2.43
N ASP A 41 -8.16 -18.39 3.37
CA ASP A 41 -9.48 -17.75 3.24
C ASP A 41 -9.48 -16.29 3.76
N LEU A 42 -8.38 -15.84 4.38
CA LEU A 42 -8.26 -14.48 4.89
C LEU A 42 -8.10 -13.49 3.75
N PHE A 43 -8.60 -12.28 3.96
CA PHE A 43 -8.40 -11.17 3.03
C PHE A 43 -8.41 -9.84 3.76
N VAL A 44 -7.79 -8.85 3.13
CA VAL A 44 -7.98 -7.43 3.43
C VAL A 44 -8.30 -6.67 2.15
N GLU A 45 -9.33 -5.84 2.20
CA GLU A 45 -9.80 -5.01 1.07
C GLU A 45 -10.30 -3.66 1.61
N HIS A 46 -10.52 -2.68 0.74
CA HIS A 46 -11.25 -1.47 1.14
C HIS A 46 -12.73 -1.81 1.43
N PRO A 47 -13.41 -1.19 2.41
CA PRO A 47 -14.84 -1.45 2.67
C PRO A 47 -15.76 -1.28 1.45
N GLN A 48 -15.37 -0.44 0.48
CA GLN A 48 -16.10 -0.20 -0.77
C GLN A 48 -15.64 -1.07 -1.95
N ALA A 49 -14.63 -1.93 -1.79
CA ALA A 49 -14.02 -2.67 -2.91
C ALA A 49 -15.03 -3.53 -3.68
N GLN A 50 -16.04 -4.07 -2.99
CA GLN A 50 -17.07 -4.93 -3.60
C GLN A 50 -18.23 -4.15 -4.21
N THR A 51 -18.46 -2.90 -3.79
CA THR A 51 -19.64 -2.10 -4.16
C THR A 51 -19.32 -0.93 -5.07
N SER A 52 -18.04 -0.57 -5.22
CA SER A 52 -17.57 0.56 -6.02
C SER A 52 -16.43 0.14 -6.94
N GLN A 53 -16.36 0.73 -8.13
CA GLN A 53 -15.15 0.64 -8.97
C GLN A 53 -14.07 1.63 -8.54
N GLU A 54 -14.45 2.65 -7.78
CA GLU A 54 -13.55 3.67 -7.26
C GLU A 54 -13.25 3.43 -5.79
N ILE A 55 -11.97 3.46 -5.43
CA ILE A 55 -11.48 3.29 -4.05
C ILE A 55 -10.62 4.52 -3.70
N PRO A 56 -10.80 5.18 -2.54
CA PRO A 56 -9.99 6.34 -2.20
C PRO A 56 -8.51 6.00 -1.98
N THR A 57 -8.24 5.10 -1.03
CA THR A 57 -6.90 4.62 -0.64
C THR A 57 -7.08 3.38 0.25
N LEU A 58 -6.02 2.59 0.43
CA LEU A 58 -5.91 1.64 1.55
C LEU A 58 -5.13 2.26 2.71
N ASP A 59 -5.03 1.53 3.82
CA ASP A 59 -4.04 1.82 4.85
C ASP A 59 -2.62 1.37 4.41
N ARG A 60 -1.59 1.83 5.15
CA ARG A 60 -0.23 1.28 5.08
C ARG A 60 -0.15 -0.08 5.77
N LEU A 61 -0.70 -1.10 5.10
CA LEU A 61 -0.86 -2.42 5.66
C LEU A 61 0.48 -3.15 5.78
N LEU A 62 0.67 -3.73 6.96
CA LEU A 62 1.76 -4.67 7.22
C LEU A 62 1.16 -6.05 7.48
N PHE A 63 1.88 -7.09 7.08
CA PHE A 63 1.50 -8.48 7.33
C PHE A 63 2.66 -9.26 7.93
N ALA A 64 2.33 -10.17 8.84
CA ALA A 64 3.26 -11.12 9.42
C ALA A 64 2.58 -12.45 9.77
N THR A 65 3.37 -13.52 9.75
CA THR A 65 3.00 -14.80 10.35
C THR A 65 4.12 -15.33 11.23
N ALA A 66 3.78 -16.02 12.31
CA ALA A 66 4.74 -16.71 13.16
C ALA A 66 4.18 -18.06 13.63
N SER A 67 5.05 -19.05 13.72
CA SER A 67 4.71 -20.34 14.33
C SER A 67 4.97 -20.29 15.83
N LEU A 68 4.02 -20.80 16.62
CA LEU A 68 4.07 -20.78 18.07
C LEU A 68 3.75 -22.17 18.61
N SER A 69 4.70 -22.77 19.33
CA SER A 69 4.51 -24.03 20.06
C SER A 69 4.33 -23.74 21.55
N VAL A 70 3.13 -24.01 22.07
CA VAL A 70 2.80 -23.81 23.49
C VAL A 70 2.84 -25.17 24.16
N ASN A 71 3.76 -25.35 25.11
CA ASN A 71 3.89 -26.54 25.94
C ASN A 71 4.55 -26.19 27.28
N GLU A 72 4.57 -27.12 28.23
CA GLU A 72 5.10 -26.89 29.59
C GLU A 72 6.56 -26.40 29.62
N ARG A 73 7.36 -26.68 28.58
CA ARG A 73 8.77 -26.27 28.49
C ARG A 73 8.95 -24.87 27.90
N ASN A 74 7.96 -24.39 27.15
CA ASN A 74 8.04 -23.14 26.39
C ASN A 74 7.06 -22.07 26.90
N ALA A 75 6.37 -22.34 28.01
CA ALA A 75 5.46 -21.38 28.63
C ALA A 75 6.21 -20.09 29.01
N GLY A 76 5.82 -18.96 28.39
CA GLY A 76 6.46 -17.67 28.59
C GLY A 76 7.65 -17.34 27.67
N MET A 77 7.94 -18.18 26.66
CA MET A 77 8.92 -17.82 25.63
C MET A 77 8.38 -16.74 24.69
N GLU A 78 9.21 -15.75 24.40
CA GLU A 78 8.93 -14.72 23.42
C GLU A 78 9.07 -15.26 21.99
N THR A 79 8.13 -14.90 21.12
CA THR A 79 8.20 -15.19 19.68
C THR A 79 8.23 -13.87 18.92
N GLU A 80 9.26 -13.69 18.10
CA GLU A 80 9.39 -12.51 17.24
C GLU A 80 8.41 -12.62 16.06
N VAL A 81 7.70 -11.53 15.77
CA VAL A 81 6.79 -11.41 14.63
C VAL A 81 7.33 -10.36 13.67
N LYS A 82 7.78 -10.80 12.49
CA LYS A 82 8.44 -9.94 11.50
C LYS A 82 7.43 -9.40 10.49
N PHE A 83 7.09 -8.13 10.63
CA PHE A 83 6.18 -7.43 9.72
C PHE A 83 6.88 -7.01 8.41
N SER A 84 6.14 -7.13 7.31
CA SER A 84 6.55 -6.62 6.00
C SER A 84 5.40 -5.85 5.35
N THR A 85 5.75 -4.83 4.55
CA THR A 85 4.76 -3.94 3.90
C THR A 85 4.05 -4.63 2.75
N LYS A 86 2.71 -4.48 2.68
CA LYS A 86 1.86 -5.10 1.64
C LYS A 86 1.12 -4.10 0.76
N THR A 87 1.29 -2.81 1.02
CA THR A 87 0.89 -1.74 0.13
C THR A 87 2.10 -0.96 -0.36
N ILE A 88 1.95 -0.32 -1.53
CA ILE A 88 2.90 0.64 -2.07
C ILE A 88 2.31 2.03 -1.83
N ARG A 89 3.11 2.94 -1.25
CA ARG A 89 2.73 4.35 -1.22
C ARG A 89 3.13 5.02 -2.52
N MET A 90 2.20 5.73 -3.13
CA MET A 90 2.49 6.65 -4.22
C MET A 90 2.15 8.07 -3.78
N SER A 91 2.96 9.04 -4.17
CA SER A 91 2.60 10.45 -4.05
C SER A 91 2.73 11.12 -5.40
N VAL A 92 1.81 12.03 -5.69
CA VAL A 92 1.81 12.81 -6.93
C VAL A 92 1.80 14.27 -6.55
N LEU A 93 2.93 14.94 -6.79
CA LEU A 93 3.11 16.38 -6.65
C LEU A 93 3.01 17.02 -8.03
N LEU A 94 2.08 17.96 -8.18
CA LEU A 94 1.91 18.77 -9.37
C LEU A 94 2.39 20.18 -9.08
N LYS A 95 3.27 20.72 -9.93
CA LYS A 95 3.80 22.09 -9.82
C LYS A 95 3.46 22.92 -11.05
N GLY A 96 3.09 24.18 -10.86
CA GLY A 96 2.68 25.09 -11.95
C GLY A 96 1.26 24.85 -12.47
N ILE A 97 0.48 23.97 -11.82
CA ILE A 97 -0.90 23.67 -12.20
C ILE A 97 -1.82 24.83 -11.76
N SER A 98 -2.58 25.40 -12.70
CA SER A 98 -3.44 26.58 -12.44
C SER A 98 -4.93 26.24 -12.30
N LEU A 99 -5.29 24.95 -12.35
CA LEU A 99 -6.64 24.44 -12.15
C LEU A 99 -6.62 23.29 -11.14
N GLN A 100 -7.72 23.10 -10.43
CA GLN A 100 -7.85 21.99 -9.47
C GLN A 100 -7.90 20.65 -10.23
N PRO A 101 -6.92 19.76 -10.03
CA PRO A 101 -6.87 18.48 -10.73
C PRO A 101 -7.62 17.39 -9.94
N LYS A 102 -8.11 16.39 -10.67
CA LYS A 102 -8.50 15.08 -10.17
C LYS A 102 -7.42 14.08 -10.56
N ILE A 103 -6.95 13.31 -9.58
CA ILE A 103 -5.95 12.27 -9.78
C ILE A 103 -6.67 10.92 -9.69
N ARG A 104 -6.38 10.03 -10.65
CA ARG A 104 -6.91 8.66 -10.66
C ARG A 104 -5.77 7.70 -10.97
N MET A 105 -5.76 6.53 -10.34
CA MET A 105 -4.84 5.44 -10.64
C MET A 105 -5.65 4.22 -11.05
N ASP A 106 -5.76 3.97 -12.34
CA ASP A 106 -6.61 2.92 -12.89
C ASP A 106 -5.86 1.60 -13.06
N GLY A 107 -6.60 0.48 -13.09
CA GLY A 107 -6.05 -0.84 -13.39
C GLY A 107 -5.36 -1.55 -12.22
N LEU A 108 -5.72 -1.23 -10.97
CA LEU A 108 -5.10 -1.78 -9.77
C LEU A 108 -5.92 -2.91 -9.13
N ALA A 109 -5.26 -3.72 -8.32
CA ALA A 109 -5.91 -4.74 -7.50
C ALA A 109 -6.84 -4.15 -6.44
N SER A 110 -7.81 -4.95 -5.97
CA SER A 110 -8.84 -4.50 -5.01
C SER A 110 -8.65 -5.01 -3.60
N ALA A 111 -7.90 -6.11 -3.44
CA ALA A 111 -7.73 -6.81 -2.19
C ALA A 111 -6.34 -7.47 -2.11
N LEU A 112 -6.00 -7.94 -0.91
CA LEU A 112 -4.76 -8.65 -0.59
C LEU A 112 -5.09 -9.94 0.17
N HIS A 113 -4.60 -11.08 -0.31
CA HIS A 113 -4.91 -12.41 0.22
C HIS A 113 -3.62 -13.14 0.63
N PRO A 114 -3.54 -13.72 1.84
CA PRO A 114 -2.45 -14.60 2.20
C PRO A 114 -2.48 -15.90 1.38
N VAL A 115 -1.32 -16.28 0.83
CA VAL A 115 -1.12 -17.51 0.07
C VAL A 115 0.16 -18.17 0.57
N LYS A 116 0.09 -19.47 0.84
CA LYS A 116 1.25 -20.24 1.25
C LYS A 116 2.10 -20.56 0.03
N ASP A 117 3.36 -20.17 0.06
CA ASP A 117 4.34 -20.57 -0.93
C ASP A 117 4.62 -22.07 -0.76
N ASN A 118 4.45 -22.84 -1.84
CA ASN A 118 4.62 -24.29 -1.78
C ASN A 118 6.09 -24.72 -1.74
N ASP A 119 7.00 -23.87 -2.21
CA ASP A 119 8.43 -24.17 -2.28
C ASP A 119 9.13 -23.83 -0.97
N THR A 120 8.82 -22.66 -0.39
CA THR A 120 9.45 -22.20 0.86
C THR A 120 8.61 -22.54 2.10
N GLY A 121 7.32 -22.81 1.95
CA GLY A 121 6.38 -23.00 3.05
C GLY A 121 5.99 -21.70 3.78
N GLU A 122 6.50 -20.54 3.34
CA GLU A 122 6.22 -19.24 3.94
C GLU A 122 4.90 -18.66 3.46
N TRP A 123 4.27 -17.82 4.29
CA TRP A 123 3.07 -17.09 3.89
C TRP A 123 3.43 -15.80 3.15
N LYS A 124 3.04 -15.73 1.89
CA LYS A 124 3.06 -14.51 1.08
C LYS A 124 1.68 -13.87 1.10
N VAL A 125 1.60 -12.63 0.66
CA VAL A 125 0.34 -11.93 0.43
C VAL A 125 0.32 -11.48 -1.00
N LEU A 126 -0.71 -11.89 -1.74
CA LEU A 126 -0.85 -11.59 -3.16
C LEU A 126 -2.01 -10.61 -3.40
N PRO A 127 -1.86 -9.67 -4.34
CA PRO A 127 -2.95 -8.81 -4.77
C PRO A 127 -4.01 -9.61 -5.54
N VAL A 128 -5.27 -9.18 -5.41
CA VAL A 128 -6.39 -9.70 -6.20
C VAL A 128 -6.73 -8.69 -7.29
N GLU A 129 -6.32 -9.00 -8.51
CA GLU A 129 -6.48 -8.13 -9.66
C GLU A 129 -7.95 -8.04 -10.10
N GLN A 130 -8.53 -6.84 -10.03
CA GLN A 130 -9.91 -6.56 -10.45
C GLN A 130 -10.05 -5.26 -11.26
N GLY A 131 -8.93 -4.58 -11.56
CA GLY A 131 -8.94 -3.36 -12.37
C GLY A 131 -9.68 -2.19 -11.72
N LYS A 132 -9.47 -1.97 -10.42
CA LYS A 132 -10.05 -0.84 -9.68
C LYS A 132 -9.37 0.47 -10.05
N THR A 133 -10.14 1.55 -9.97
CA THR A 133 -9.60 2.90 -10.04
C THR A 133 -9.45 3.49 -8.65
N TYR A 134 -8.24 3.89 -8.31
CA TYR A 134 -7.94 4.53 -7.04
C TYR A 134 -7.99 6.06 -7.18
N VAL A 135 -8.75 6.74 -6.31
CA VAL A 135 -9.10 8.17 -6.41
C VAL A 135 -8.75 8.90 -5.11
N PRO A 136 -7.48 9.29 -4.91
CA PRO A 136 -7.07 9.92 -3.66
C PRO A 136 -7.63 11.34 -3.54
N SER A 137 -7.76 11.80 -2.30
CA SER A 137 -7.96 13.22 -2.02
C SER A 137 -6.79 14.04 -2.54
N VAL A 138 -7.09 15.18 -3.17
CA VAL A 138 -6.10 16.11 -3.72
C VAL A 138 -6.12 17.40 -2.91
N GLU A 139 -5.00 17.70 -2.26
CA GLU A 139 -4.77 19.00 -1.64
C GLU A 139 -4.27 19.97 -2.71
N TYR A 140 -5.04 21.02 -3.01
CA TYR A 140 -4.72 22.00 -4.06
C TYR A 140 -4.52 23.40 -3.48
N ASP A 141 -3.36 24.00 -3.74
CA ASP A 141 -3.02 25.39 -3.44
C ASP A 141 -2.92 26.18 -4.75
N GLY A 142 -4.01 26.87 -5.11
CA GLY A 142 -4.06 27.70 -6.32
C GLY A 142 -3.16 28.93 -6.28
N THR A 143 -2.72 29.38 -5.10
CA THR A 143 -1.78 30.51 -4.97
C THR A 143 -0.37 30.08 -5.32
N LYS A 144 0.04 28.91 -4.82
CA LYS A 144 1.34 28.30 -5.17
C LYS A 144 1.32 27.59 -6.52
N LYS A 145 0.14 27.32 -7.07
CA LYS A 145 -0.07 26.50 -8.25
C LYS A 145 0.46 25.08 -8.05
N GLU A 146 0.17 24.52 -6.87
CA GLU A 146 0.63 23.20 -6.48
C GLU A 146 -0.55 22.31 -6.09
N ALA A 147 -0.46 21.02 -6.39
CA ALA A 147 -1.38 20.02 -5.88
C ALA A 147 -0.61 18.79 -5.39
N VAL A 148 -1.08 18.17 -4.32
CA VAL A 148 -0.49 16.95 -3.77
C VAL A 148 -1.60 15.92 -3.55
N ALA A 149 -1.34 14.69 -3.96
CA ALA A 149 -2.10 13.53 -3.51
C ALA A 149 -1.15 12.47 -2.99
N VAL A 150 -1.59 11.77 -1.96
CA VAL A 150 -0.91 10.60 -1.40
C VAL A 150 -1.90 9.45 -1.40
N ILE A 151 -1.42 8.28 -1.76
CA ILE A 151 -2.25 7.09 -1.85
C ILE A 151 -1.46 5.84 -1.50
N ASP A 152 -2.10 4.92 -0.80
CA ASP A 152 -1.58 3.59 -0.53
C ASP A 152 -2.46 2.58 -1.29
N VAL A 153 -1.83 1.73 -2.09
CA VAL A 153 -2.52 0.75 -2.98
C VAL A 153 -1.93 -0.64 -2.76
N PRO A 154 -2.65 -1.72 -3.11
CA PRO A 154 -2.06 -3.07 -3.09
C PRO A 154 -0.77 -3.11 -3.88
N ARG A 155 0.18 -3.88 -3.39
CA ARG A 155 1.46 -4.10 -4.05
C ARG A 155 1.24 -4.71 -5.45
N PHE A 156 1.96 -4.20 -6.44
CA PHE A 156 1.92 -4.65 -7.83
C PHE A 156 3.33 -4.88 -8.37
N GLY A 157 3.46 -5.65 -9.45
CA GLY A 157 4.76 -5.92 -10.09
C GLY A 157 5.21 -4.83 -11.07
N ALA A 158 6.44 -4.97 -11.60
CA ALA A 158 7.03 -4.03 -12.55
C ALA A 158 6.24 -3.89 -13.87
N ASP A 159 5.49 -4.92 -14.25
CA ASP A 159 4.67 -4.96 -15.47
C ASP A 159 3.20 -4.65 -15.21
N THR A 160 2.89 -3.91 -14.14
CA THR A 160 1.52 -3.49 -13.83
C THR A 160 0.86 -2.78 -15.01
N PRO A 161 -0.41 -3.08 -15.34
CA PRO A 161 -1.15 -2.36 -16.38
C PRO A 161 -1.59 -0.96 -15.92
N ALA A 162 -1.29 -0.59 -14.67
CA ALA A 162 -1.88 0.57 -14.03
C ALA A 162 -1.43 1.90 -14.64
N LEU A 163 -2.38 2.84 -14.72
CA LEU A 163 -2.21 4.17 -15.32
C LEU A 163 -2.52 5.26 -14.32
N ILE A 164 -1.76 6.34 -14.33
CA ILE A 164 -2.09 7.58 -13.63
C ILE A 164 -2.80 8.51 -14.62
N GLU A 165 -4.02 8.90 -14.30
CA GLU A 165 -4.78 9.90 -15.03
C GLU A 165 -4.84 11.21 -14.24
N LEU A 166 -4.49 12.31 -14.90
CA LEU A 166 -4.74 13.67 -14.41
C LEU A 166 -5.89 14.26 -15.20
N LYS A 167 -7.02 14.55 -14.54
CA LYS A 167 -8.22 15.10 -15.17
C LYS A 167 -8.59 16.45 -14.59
N ASP A 168 -9.17 17.32 -15.40
CA ASP A 168 -9.80 18.55 -14.93
C ASP A 168 -11.19 18.25 -14.33
N ASN A 169 -11.89 19.30 -13.86
CA ASN A 169 -13.24 19.16 -13.32
C ASN A 169 -14.30 18.73 -14.34
N ALA A 170 -14.04 18.97 -15.64
CA ALA A 170 -14.91 18.53 -16.73
C ALA A 170 -14.62 17.08 -17.17
N GLY A 171 -13.59 16.45 -16.62
CA GLY A 171 -13.18 15.08 -16.93
C GLY A 171 -12.19 14.96 -18.10
N ASN A 172 -11.69 16.07 -18.63
CA ASN A 172 -10.69 16.05 -19.69
C ASN A 172 -9.31 15.75 -19.12
N HIS A 173 -8.51 15.01 -19.89
CA HIS A 173 -7.11 14.79 -19.55
C HIS A 173 -6.31 16.10 -19.60
N ILE A 174 -5.63 16.41 -18.49
CA ILE A 174 -4.68 17.54 -18.41
C ILE A 174 -3.38 17.17 -19.13
N VAL A 175 -2.97 15.91 -19.00
CA VAL A 175 -1.88 15.27 -19.74
C VAL A 175 -2.33 13.88 -20.16
N PRO A 176 -1.73 13.27 -21.20
CA PRO A 176 -1.97 11.87 -21.53
C PRO A 176 -1.78 10.94 -20.30
N PRO A 177 -2.56 9.85 -20.18
CA PRO A 177 -2.36 8.87 -19.11
C PRO A 177 -0.91 8.40 -19.02
N ILE A 178 -0.41 8.27 -17.80
CA ILE A 178 0.98 7.94 -17.51
C ILE A 178 1.06 6.48 -17.07
N SER A 179 1.81 5.66 -17.81
CA SER A 179 2.04 4.25 -17.47
C SER A 179 2.95 4.11 -16.25
N ILE A 180 2.47 3.44 -15.19
CA ILE A 180 3.26 3.17 -13.99
C ILE A 180 4.41 2.20 -14.31
N ALA A 181 4.16 1.19 -15.16
CA ALA A 181 5.22 0.29 -15.61
C ALA A 181 6.34 1.02 -16.37
N ASP A 182 6.01 2.00 -17.21
CA ASP A 182 7.02 2.79 -17.92
C ASP A 182 7.82 3.69 -16.98
N LEU A 183 7.18 4.25 -15.95
CA LEU A 183 7.89 4.98 -14.90
C LEU A 183 8.86 4.07 -14.13
N ILE A 184 8.40 2.88 -13.73
CA ILE A 184 9.25 1.89 -13.04
C ILE A 184 10.48 1.55 -13.87
N ARG A 185 10.30 1.23 -15.16
CA ARG A 185 11.40 0.90 -16.06
C ARG A 185 12.32 2.09 -16.29
N LYS A 186 11.77 3.27 -16.58
CA LYS A 186 12.54 4.49 -16.87
C LYS A 186 13.42 4.92 -15.70
N TYR A 187 12.91 4.79 -14.47
CA TYR A 187 13.61 5.20 -13.25
C TYR A 187 14.24 4.03 -12.47
N ASN A 188 14.23 2.82 -13.05
CA ASN A 188 14.79 1.59 -12.45
C ASN A 188 14.31 1.32 -11.01
N ILE A 189 13.02 1.57 -10.75
CA ILE A 189 12.42 1.40 -9.42
C ILE A 189 12.37 -0.09 -9.09
N GLN A 190 13.01 -0.50 -8.00
CA GLN A 190 13.02 -1.89 -7.55
C GLN A 190 11.77 -2.18 -6.72
N ILE A 191 10.91 -3.07 -7.22
CA ILE A 191 9.72 -3.53 -6.52
C ILE A 191 9.99 -4.95 -5.98
N GLY A 192 10.34 -5.09 -4.69
CA GLY A 192 10.64 -6.39 -4.05
C GLY A 192 9.99 -6.52 -2.68
N ASP A 193 9.63 -7.72 -2.22
CA ASP A 193 8.54 -7.98 -1.26
C ASP A 193 8.74 -7.63 0.22
N GLU A 194 9.94 -7.23 0.60
CA GLU A 194 10.32 -7.05 2.00
C GLU A 194 10.30 -5.59 2.45
N ASN A 195 10.67 -4.67 1.56
CA ASN A 195 10.90 -3.27 1.91
C ASN A 195 9.67 -2.40 1.66
N GLU A 196 9.55 -1.33 2.45
CA GLU A 196 8.62 -0.23 2.16
C GLU A 196 8.96 0.39 0.81
N ILE A 197 7.95 0.54 -0.04
CA ILE A 197 8.08 1.20 -1.34
C ILE A 197 7.27 2.47 -1.32
N VAL A 198 7.96 3.58 -1.61
CA VAL A 198 7.37 4.88 -1.85
C VAL A 198 7.76 5.32 -3.26
N ILE A 199 6.77 5.66 -4.08
CA ILE A 199 6.98 6.18 -5.44
C ILE A 199 6.54 7.66 -5.47
N PRO A 200 7.47 8.60 -5.28
CA PRO A 200 7.17 10.03 -5.29
C PRO A 200 7.27 10.60 -6.71
N ILE A 201 6.12 10.83 -7.33
CA ILE A 201 6.00 11.36 -8.69
C ILE A 201 5.85 12.87 -8.61
N GLU A 202 6.72 13.61 -9.30
CA GLU A 202 6.58 15.04 -9.52
C GLU A 202 6.28 15.33 -10.99
N ILE A 203 5.25 16.14 -11.24
CA ILE A 203 4.85 16.59 -12.57
C ILE A 203 4.86 18.10 -12.57
N THR A 204 5.81 18.69 -13.30
CA THR A 204 5.97 20.14 -13.38
C THR A 204 5.44 20.65 -14.72
N PHE A 205 4.52 21.61 -14.67
CA PHE A 205 3.94 22.30 -15.81
C PHE A 205 4.68 23.62 -16.07
N THR A 206 5.21 23.80 -17.28
CA THR A 206 5.87 25.03 -17.73
C THR A 206 5.47 25.34 -19.17
N ASN A 207 5.10 26.59 -19.49
CA ASN A 207 4.87 27.12 -20.85
C ASN A 207 4.39 26.09 -21.91
N GLY A 208 3.32 25.35 -21.63
CA GLY A 208 2.71 24.39 -22.57
C GLY A 208 3.26 22.95 -22.54
N HIS A 209 4.22 22.65 -21.66
CA HIS A 209 4.82 21.32 -21.49
C HIS A 209 4.67 20.82 -20.04
N ALA A 210 4.62 19.50 -19.89
CA ALA A 210 4.67 18.83 -18.60
C ALA A 210 5.91 17.92 -18.55
N LYS A 211 6.68 18.03 -17.47
CA LYS A 211 7.84 17.16 -17.20
C LYS A 211 7.50 16.24 -16.02
N ILE A 212 7.64 14.93 -16.22
CA ILE A 212 7.41 13.92 -15.19
C ILE A 212 8.76 13.40 -14.68
N THR A 213 8.96 13.48 -13.38
CA THR A 213 10.16 13.00 -12.65
C THR A 213 9.74 12.16 -11.45
N ILE A 214 10.57 11.18 -11.08
CA ILE A 214 10.50 10.58 -9.75
C ILE A 214 11.44 11.41 -8.88
N LYS A 215 10.95 11.95 -7.77
CA LYS A 215 11.84 12.63 -6.83
C LYS A 215 12.78 11.59 -6.22
N ASP A 216 14.07 11.91 -6.20
CA ASP A 216 14.99 11.17 -5.35
C ASP A 216 14.52 11.30 -3.90
N TRP A 217 14.80 10.29 -3.08
CA TRP A 217 14.61 10.38 -1.64
C TRP A 217 15.37 11.60 -1.13
N GLU A 218 14.65 12.67 -0.79
CA GLU A 218 15.24 13.72 0.03
C GLU A 218 15.55 13.05 1.36
N ASN A 219 16.84 12.82 1.63
CA ASN A 219 17.31 12.48 2.97
C ASN A 219 16.81 13.59 3.90
N GLN A 220 15.68 13.36 4.56
CA GLN A 220 15.35 14.17 5.72
C GLN A 220 16.47 13.92 6.71
N ASN A 221 17.22 14.98 7.05
CA ASN A 221 18.09 14.98 8.20
C ASN A 221 17.21 14.82 9.44
N VAL A 222 16.85 13.58 9.76
CA VAL A 222 16.28 13.26 11.06
C VAL A 222 17.44 13.40 12.03
N LYS A 223 17.37 14.37 12.93
CA LYS A 223 18.16 14.33 14.17
C LYS A 223 17.38 13.49 15.16
N PRO A 224 17.78 12.25 15.48
CA PRO A 224 17.17 11.54 16.60
C PRO A 224 17.57 12.28 17.88
N GLY A 225 16.59 12.74 18.67
CA GLY A 225 16.82 13.38 19.98
C GLY A 225 16.64 14.90 20.05
N GLY A 226 15.64 15.47 19.38
CA GLY A 226 15.25 16.87 19.57
C GLY A 226 14.37 17.09 20.81
N VAL A 227 15.04 17.19 21.97
CA VAL A 227 14.58 17.58 23.33
C VAL A 227 13.57 16.68 24.02
#